data_AF-A0A224Z2J5-F1
#
_entry.id   AF-A0A224Z2J5-F1
#
_cell.length_a   1.000
_cell.length_b   1.000
_cell.length_c   1.000
_cell.angle_alpha   90.00
_cell.angle_beta   90.00
_cell.angle_gamma   90.00
#
_symmetry.space_group_name_H-M   'P 1'
#
loop_
_entity.id
_entity.type
_entity.pdbx_description
1 polymer ?
#
loop_
_entity_poly.entity_id
_entity_poly.type
_entity_poly.pdbx_seq_one_letter_code
_entity_poly.pdbx_strand_id
1 'polypeptide(L)'
;MKRARTGGSMSLCFATVMFAWFASALVTGAPTGSNGTFYDHEALNDDNDQNGGDRNAKNYKKVHLDVIQAPNTSVLTTSTTASTTTTTAAPTTTPTTVPTTAPTTTTTTTTTTTTTTTPKPVISIVSVTKKVEVTVVYESHCPFSRRFMYGQLLPTYEKMRSFMNLTILPFGKARVDNVSAPVPHFTCQHGTNECMGNMIETCVVHVVKEQLTAVKILACMSQSYQPHLAGQKCVESSGIKWSLVQKCVTKKGTRYLLETGLQTWKIQSYVARVPLVVVDGEMDNYVEYYAQKDFMKIMCEHLPSNEYSISPCAAAGK
;
A
#
# COMPACT_ATOMS: atom_id res chain seq x y z
N MET A 1 -34.62 -55.80 4.41
CA MET A 1 -33.92 -57.02 4.85
C MET A 1 -33.18 -56.71 6.15
N LYS A 2 -33.51 -57.41 7.24
CA LYS A 2 -32.89 -57.28 8.58
C LYS A 2 -31.69 -58.22 8.69
N ARG A 3 -30.60 -57.77 9.31
CA ARG A 3 -29.65 -58.56 10.12
C ARG A 3 -28.53 -57.63 10.61
N ALA A 4 -27.88 -57.77 11.75
CA ALA A 4 -28.23 -58.21 13.11
C ALA A 4 -26.96 -57.85 13.92
N ARG A 5 -27.13 -57.23 15.10
CA ARG A 5 -26.07 -57.12 16.10
C ARG A 5 -25.84 -58.49 16.74
N THR A 6 -24.59 -58.85 16.99
CA THR A 6 -24.19 -59.87 17.97
C THR A 6 -23.24 -59.22 18.97
N GLY A 7 -23.57 -59.37 20.24
CA GLY A 7 -22.73 -59.03 21.39
C GLY A 7 -22.31 -60.29 22.16
N GLY A 8 -21.47 -60.07 23.17
CA GLY A 8 -20.93 -61.06 24.10
C GLY A 8 -19.41 -60.92 24.17
N SER A 9 -18.72 -60.94 25.31
CA SER A 9 -19.09 -61.11 26.71
C SER A 9 -17.90 -60.63 27.56
N MET A 10 -18.21 -60.22 28.78
CA MET A 10 -17.34 -59.75 29.84
C MET A 10 -16.36 -60.83 30.36
N SER A 11 -15.23 -60.40 30.92
CA SER A 11 -14.68 -61.02 32.12
C SER A 11 -14.06 -59.95 33.03
N LEU A 12 -14.49 -60.02 34.29
CA LEU A 12 -14.20 -59.17 35.44
C LEU A 12 -12.86 -59.51 36.10
N CYS A 13 -12.55 -58.72 37.16
CA CYS A 13 -11.70 -58.99 38.33
C CYS A 13 -10.28 -58.39 38.28
N PHE A 14 -9.79 -57.58 39.24
CA PHE A 14 -10.16 -57.35 40.65
C PHE A 14 -9.68 -55.96 41.17
N ALA A 15 -10.50 -55.39 42.07
CA ALA A 15 -10.19 -54.61 43.29
C ALA A 15 -9.21 -53.42 43.25
N THR A 16 -9.65 -52.15 43.38
CA THR A 16 -10.06 -51.41 44.60
C THR A 16 -9.05 -51.37 45.76
N VAL A 17 -8.50 -50.17 46.03
CA VAL A 17 -8.36 -49.64 47.40
C VAL A 17 -8.69 -48.14 47.38
N MET A 18 -9.83 -47.83 48.00
CA MET A 18 -10.22 -46.49 48.49
C MET A 18 -9.61 -46.27 49.87
N PHE A 19 -9.31 -45.02 50.23
CA PHE A 19 -9.45 -44.38 51.57
C PHE A 19 -8.64 -43.06 51.49
N ALA A 20 -9.20 -41.87 51.26
CA ALA A 20 -10.20 -41.10 51.99
C ALA A 20 -9.62 -40.29 53.18
N TRP A 21 -10.09 -39.04 53.25
CA TRP A 21 -10.10 -38.06 54.37
C TRP A 21 -8.98 -37.02 54.45
N PHE A 22 -9.19 -35.73 54.77
CA PHE A 22 -10.34 -34.86 55.13
C PHE A 22 -9.83 -33.40 54.95
N ALA A 23 -10.54 -32.44 54.33
CA ALA A 23 -11.68 -31.63 54.79
C ALA A 23 -11.32 -30.24 55.38
N SER A 24 -12.13 -29.23 55.00
CA SER A 24 -12.41 -27.90 55.61
C SER A 24 -11.48 -26.74 55.19
N ALA A 25 -11.92 -25.52 54.84
CA ALA A 25 -13.23 -24.83 54.81
C ALA A 25 -13.10 -23.59 53.88
N LEU A 26 -14.06 -23.31 52.99
CA LEU A 26 -15.05 -22.21 53.01
C LEU A 26 -14.51 -20.79 53.32
N VAL A 27 -14.76 -19.83 52.40
CA VAL A 27 -15.66 -18.66 52.58
C VAL A 27 -15.66 -17.76 51.32
N THR A 28 -16.87 -17.66 50.73
CA THR A 28 -17.55 -16.57 49.97
C THR A 28 -16.73 -15.42 49.33
N GLY A 29 -17.05 -14.90 48.15
CA GLY A 29 -18.28 -14.99 47.37
C GLY A 29 -18.21 -14.29 46.01
N ALA A 30 -19.15 -14.65 45.15
CA ALA A 30 -19.44 -14.03 43.86
C ALA A 30 -20.77 -13.27 43.93
N PRO A 31 -21.03 -12.36 42.99
CA PRO A 31 -22.38 -12.14 42.48
C PRO A 31 -22.51 -12.72 41.06
N THR A 32 -23.58 -13.49 40.91
CA THR A 32 -24.23 -13.99 39.70
C THR A 32 -24.83 -12.86 38.86
N GLY A 33 -24.66 -12.86 37.54
CA GLY A 33 -25.71 -13.19 36.55
C GLY A 33 -25.62 -12.17 35.41
N SER A 34 -25.81 -12.47 34.12
CA SER A 34 -26.82 -13.35 33.52
C SER A 34 -26.42 -13.81 32.10
N ASN A 35 -26.95 -14.99 31.74
CA ASN A 35 -26.97 -15.66 30.44
C ASN A 35 -27.16 -14.76 29.20
N GLY A 36 -26.53 -15.18 28.09
CA GLY A 36 -26.86 -14.70 26.75
C GLY A 36 -26.07 -15.42 25.64
N THR A 37 -26.49 -16.64 25.32
CA THR A 37 -26.41 -17.33 24.01
C THR A 37 -25.33 -16.94 22.99
N PHE A 38 -24.48 -17.94 22.73
CA PHE A 38 -23.88 -18.29 21.44
C PHE A 38 -24.76 -17.95 20.23
N TYR A 39 -24.28 -17.08 19.35
CA TYR A 39 -24.67 -17.01 17.94
C TYR A 39 -23.41 -16.87 17.08
N ASP A 40 -23.12 -17.95 16.38
CA ASP A 40 -22.45 -17.94 15.09
C ASP A 40 -23.41 -17.34 14.02
N HIS A 41 -22.81 -16.88 12.92
CA HIS A 41 -23.38 -16.52 11.62
C HIS A 41 -23.80 -15.05 11.34
N GLU A 42 -23.15 -14.53 10.30
CA GLU A 42 -23.66 -13.60 9.28
C GLU A 42 -23.69 -12.08 9.57
N ALA A 43 -22.61 -11.41 9.13
CA ALA A 43 -22.67 -10.05 8.61
C ALA A 43 -22.02 -10.01 7.21
N LEU A 44 -22.60 -10.80 6.30
CA LEU A 44 -22.62 -10.50 4.87
C LEU A 44 -23.99 -9.88 4.61
N ASN A 45 -24.03 -8.80 3.83
CA ASN A 45 -25.19 -7.96 3.49
C ASN A 45 -25.33 -6.70 4.36
N ASP A 46 -24.57 -5.67 3.99
CA ASP A 46 -25.01 -4.29 4.16
C ASP A 46 -24.71 -3.54 2.85
N ASP A 47 -25.43 -3.97 1.81
CA ASP A 47 -25.45 -3.36 0.49
C ASP A 47 -26.83 -2.71 0.30
N ASN A 48 -27.14 -1.62 1.03
CA ASN A 48 -28.25 -0.76 0.59
C ASN A 48 -28.17 0.70 1.08
N ASP A 49 -27.14 1.44 0.67
CA ASP A 49 -27.20 2.90 0.67
C ASP A 49 -27.55 3.39 -0.75
N GLN A 50 -28.81 3.24 -1.15
CA GLN A 50 -29.37 4.05 -2.22
C GLN A 50 -29.78 5.39 -1.63
N ASN A 51 -28.90 6.39 -1.70
CA ASN A 51 -29.30 7.80 -1.85
C ASN A 51 -28.08 8.64 -2.26
N GLY A 52 -28.01 8.94 -3.55
CA GLY A 52 -27.04 9.89 -4.10
C GLY A 52 -27.38 11.31 -3.63
N GLY A 53 -26.43 11.96 -2.97
CA GLY A 53 -26.53 13.37 -2.59
C GLY A 53 -26.58 14.27 -3.83
N ASP A 54 -27.63 15.08 -3.89
CA ASP A 54 -27.88 16.15 -4.85
C ASP A 54 -26.78 17.23 -4.80
N ARG A 55 -26.36 17.73 -5.97
CA ARG A 55 -25.21 18.65 -6.15
C ARG A 55 -25.50 20.11 -5.73
N ASN A 56 -26.59 20.39 -5.02
CA ASN A 56 -27.05 21.76 -4.76
C ASN A 56 -27.44 22.11 -3.31
N ALA A 57 -26.88 21.43 -2.30
CA ALA A 57 -26.97 21.89 -0.90
C ALA A 57 -25.65 22.52 -0.43
N LYS A 58 -25.58 23.86 -0.53
CA LYS A 58 -24.48 24.70 -0.06
C LYS A 58 -24.40 24.75 1.48
N ASN A 59 -23.17 24.90 1.98
CA ASN A 59 -22.74 25.30 3.33
C ASN A 59 -22.45 24.19 4.36
N TYR A 60 -21.30 23.52 4.21
CA TYR A 60 -20.56 23.06 5.37
C TYR A 60 -19.36 23.96 5.62
N LYS A 61 -19.39 24.67 6.76
CA LYS A 61 -18.28 25.47 7.24
C LYS A 61 -17.06 24.56 7.46
N LYS A 62 -15.94 24.98 6.88
CA LYS A 62 -14.60 24.44 7.13
C LYS A 62 -14.40 24.24 8.64
N VAL A 63 -14.27 23.00 9.09
CA VAL A 63 -13.97 22.72 10.49
C VAL A 63 -12.56 23.25 10.76
N HIS A 64 -12.46 24.22 11.67
CA HIS A 64 -11.18 24.67 12.21
C HIS A 64 -10.69 23.57 13.14
N LEU A 65 -9.70 22.80 12.70
CA LEU A 65 -8.99 21.87 13.57
C LEU A 65 -7.81 22.62 14.18
N ASP A 66 -7.84 22.73 15.51
CA ASP A 66 -6.73 23.26 16.28
C ASP A 66 -5.49 22.42 16.04
N VAL A 67 -4.52 23.04 15.36
CA VAL A 67 -3.18 22.49 15.19
C VAL A 67 -2.53 22.49 16.57
N ILE A 68 -2.34 21.31 17.17
CA ILE A 68 -1.37 21.18 18.26
C ILE A 68 0.00 21.47 17.65
N GLN A 69 0.47 22.70 17.83
CA GLN A 69 1.82 23.11 17.44
C GLN A 69 2.84 22.25 18.19
N ALA A 70 3.77 21.65 17.45
CA ALA A 70 4.96 21.07 18.03
C ALA A 70 5.71 22.18 18.81
N PRO A 71 6.23 21.89 20.02
CA PRO A 71 6.95 22.89 20.79
C PRO A 71 8.20 23.37 20.04
N ASN A 72 8.30 24.69 19.87
CA ASN A 72 9.49 25.39 19.39
C ASN A 72 10.69 25.02 20.26
N THR A 73 11.69 24.37 19.66
CA THR A 73 13.01 24.21 20.28
C THR A 73 13.78 25.50 20.08
N SER A 74 13.79 26.32 21.14
CA SER A 74 14.69 27.45 21.29
C SER A 74 16.14 26.96 21.35
N VAL A 75 16.92 27.43 20.38
CA VAL A 75 18.35 27.75 20.42
C VAL A 75 19.10 27.29 21.67
N LEU A 76 19.88 26.21 21.53
CA LEU A 76 21.00 25.93 22.42
C LEU A 76 22.30 26.32 21.71
N THR A 77 22.88 27.42 22.18
CA THR A 77 24.22 27.92 21.86
C THR A 77 25.25 26.84 22.16
N THR A 78 26.00 26.39 21.14
CA THR A 78 27.17 25.54 21.36
C THR A 78 28.43 26.39 21.20
N SER A 79 29.22 26.41 22.27
CA SER A 79 30.50 27.09 22.39
C SER A 79 31.57 26.41 21.53
N THR A 80 32.39 27.24 20.92
CA THR A 80 33.58 26.94 20.13
C THR A 80 34.66 26.28 20.98
N THR A 81 35.25 25.17 20.51
CA THR A 81 36.62 24.79 20.89
C THR A 81 37.27 24.04 19.72
N ALA A 82 38.39 24.57 19.23
CA ALA A 82 39.21 24.00 18.17
C ALA A 82 40.50 23.41 18.77
N SER A 83 40.99 22.32 18.17
CA SER A 83 42.34 21.69 18.24
C SER A 83 42.19 20.18 18.36
N THR A 84 42.90 19.27 17.70
CA THR A 84 44.00 19.28 16.71
C THR A 84 44.00 17.86 16.14
N THR A 85 44.28 17.64 14.85
CA THR A 85 44.58 16.29 14.36
C THR A 85 45.74 16.30 13.39
N THR A 86 46.68 15.41 13.70
CA THR A 86 48.02 15.25 13.17
C THR A 86 48.03 14.73 11.74
N THR A 87 48.81 15.37 10.88
CA THR A 87 49.10 14.98 9.50
C THR A 87 50.26 13.98 9.46
N THR A 88 50.14 12.94 8.63
CA THR A 88 51.27 12.07 8.23
C THR A 88 51.44 12.16 6.72
N ALA A 89 52.67 12.43 6.30
CA ALA A 89 53.10 12.73 4.94
C ALA A 89 53.53 11.49 4.14
N ALA A 90 53.45 11.58 2.80
CA ALA A 90 54.22 10.77 1.83
C ALA A 90 54.20 11.48 0.44
N PRO A 91 55.09 11.17 -0.53
CA PRO A 91 56.09 12.15 -0.98
C PRO A 91 55.98 12.61 -2.45
N THR A 92 56.68 13.71 -2.69
CA THR A 92 56.92 14.43 -3.94
C THR A 92 57.84 13.68 -4.92
N THR A 93 57.55 13.72 -6.22
CA THR A 93 58.58 13.72 -7.28
C THR A 93 58.14 14.53 -8.52
N THR A 94 59.06 15.37 -8.98
CA THR A 94 59.04 16.23 -10.17
C THR A 94 59.37 15.43 -11.44
N PRO A 95 58.91 15.87 -12.63
CA PRO A 95 59.85 16.18 -13.73
C PRO A 95 59.36 17.39 -14.58
N THR A 96 60.17 18.42 -14.83
CA THR A 96 61.24 18.56 -15.85
C THR A 96 60.72 18.45 -17.30
N THR A 97 60.83 19.56 -18.01
CA THR A 97 60.53 19.82 -19.44
C THR A 97 61.58 19.25 -20.40
N VAL A 98 61.36 19.48 -21.71
CA VAL A 98 62.16 19.34 -22.96
C VAL A 98 61.75 18.22 -23.96
N PRO A 99 61.99 18.36 -25.30
CA PRO A 99 60.92 18.34 -26.33
C PRO A 99 61.20 17.37 -27.50
N THR A 100 60.20 16.81 -28.20
CA THR A 100 60.49 16.08 -29.48
C THR A 100 59.29 16.01 -30.43
N THR A 101 59.47 16.70 -31.56
CA THR A 101 59.13 16.40 -32.97
C THR A 101 57.84 15.66 -33.37
N ALA A 102 57.08 16.32 -34.24
CA ALA A 102 55.90 15.82 -34.94
C ALA A 102 56.24 14.85 -36.08
N PRO A 103 55.37 13.85 -36.36
CA PRO A 103 55.33 13.16 -37.64
C PRO A 103 54.15 13.65 -38.51
N THR A 104 54.51 14.03 -39.73
CA THR A 104 53.65 14.30 -40.89
C THR A 104 52.77 13.08 -41.20
N THR A 105 51.45 13.28 -41.36
CA THR A 105 50.56 12.28 -41.96
C THR A 105 49.78 12.90 -43.11
N THR A 106 49.89 12.25 -44.26
CA THR A 106 49.42 12.65 -45.59
C THR A 106 47.90 12.61 -45.70
N THR A 107 47.31 13.74 -46.12
CA THR A 107 45.88 13.87 -46.46
C THR A 107 45.59 13.20 -47.81
N THR A 108 44.71 12.20 -47.82
CA THR A 108 44.10 11.67 -49.05
C THR A 108 42.69 12.26 -49.17
N THR A 109 42.48 13.09 -50.19
CA THR A 109 41.20 13.74 -50.47
C THR A 109 40.33 12.83 -51.31
N THR A 110 39.28 12.25 -50.73
CA THR A 110 38.21 11.56 -51.48
C THR A 110 37.03 12.53 -51.63
N THR A 111 36.77 12.95 -52.87
CA THR A 111 35.63 13.79 -53.24
C THR A 111 34.36 12.92 -53.32
N THR A 112 33.51 12.99 -52.30
CA THR A 112 32.14 12.44 -52.36
C THR A 112 31.16 13.59 -52.55
N THR A 113 30.50 13.60 -53.71
CA THR A 113 29.45 14.57 -54.07
C THR A 113 28.20 14.31 -53.23
N THR A 114 28.01 15.06 -52.16
CA THR A 114 26.80 15.02 -51.33
C THR A 114 25.74 15.94 -51.95
N THR A 115 24.72 15.36 -52.58
CA THR A 115 23.49 16.08 -52.95
C THR A 115 22.76 16.53 -51.68
N THR A 116 22.77 17.84 -51.44
CA THR A 116 22.03 18.50 -50.35
C THR A 116 20.54 18.50 -50.65
N THR A 117 19.81 17.52 -50.11
CA THR A 117 18.36 17.61 -49.95
C THR A 117 18.05 17.86 -48.48
N THR A 118 17.73 19.11 -48.14
CA THR A 118 17.32 19.54 -46.79
C THR A 118 16.06 18.78 -46.36
N PRO A 119 16.09 17.94 -45.30
CA PRO A 119 14.87 17.34 -44.78
C PRO A 119 14.03 18.44 -44.13
N LYS A 120 12.77 18.55 -44.56
CA LYS A 120 11.77 19.42 -43.93
C LYS A 120 11.71 19.10 -42.42
N PRO A 121 11.74 20.10 -41.52
CA PRO A 121 11.69 19.86 -40.09
C PRO A 121 10.38 19.14 -39.75
N VAL A 122 10.48 17.87 -39.37
CA VAL A 122 9.35 17.10 -38.85
C VAL A 122 9.12 17.57 -37.43
N ILE A 123 8.16 18.47 -37.26
CA ILE A 123 7.67 18.88 -35.94
C ILE A 123 7.01 17.64 -35.32
N SER A 124 7.76 16.94 -34.48
CA SER A 124 7.21 15.92 -33.59
C SER A 124 6.42 16.63 -32.51
N ILE A 125 5.12 16.81 -32.75
CA ILE A 125 4.16 17.18 -31.72
C ILE A 125 4.10 16.03 -30.71
N VAL A 126 4.90 16.14 -29.64
CA VAL A 126 4.75 15.30 -28.46
C VAL A 126 3.46 15.74 -27.79
N SER A 127 2.37 15.04 -28.07
CA SER A 127 1.13 15.18 -27.31
C SER A 127 1.44 14.73 -25.88
N VAL A 128 1.53 15.70 -24.96
CA VAL A 128 1.60 15.39 -23.53
C VAL A 128 0.19 15.07 -23.08
N THR A 129 -0.13 13.78 -23.13
CA THR A 129 -1.39 13.21 -22.63
C THR A 129 -1.48 13.48 -21.12
N LYS A 130 -2.41 14.35 -20.69
CA LYS A 130 -2.61 14.61 -19.26
C LYS A 130 -3.36 13.42 -18.65
N LYS A 131 -2.73 12.72 -17.70
CA LYS A 131 -3.35 11.64 -16.95
C LYS A 131 -4.09 12.18 -15.72
N VAL A 132 -5.10 11.44 -15.28
CA VAL A 132 -5.79 11.67 -14.00
C VAL A 132 -4.89 11.16 -12.87
N GLU A 133 -4.61 12.01 -11.89
CA GLU A 133 -3.82 11.66 -10.72
C GLU A 133 -4.69 10.96 -9.68
N VAL A 134 -4.40 9.71 -9.36
CA VAL A 134 -5.16 8.90 -8.41
C VAL A 134 -4.27 8.47 -7.26
N THR A 135 -4.69 8.73 -6.03
CA THR A 135 -4.08 8.12 -4.85
C THR A 135 -5.10 7.30 -4.07
N VAL A 136 -4.72 6.09 -3.68
CA VAL A 136 -5.53 5.19 -2.88
C VAL A 136 -4.80 4.87 -1.58
N VAL A 137 -5.37 5.27 -0.45
CA VAL A 137 -4.94 4.85 0.88
C VAL A 137 -5.94 3.82 1.41
N TYR A 138 -5.45 2.63 1.78
CA TYR A 138 -6.33 1.53 2.20
C TYR A 138 -5.68 0.65 3.26
N GLU A 139 -6.48 -0.25 3.85
CA GLU A 139 -6.03 -1.27 4.79
C GLU A 139 -6.26 -2.66 4.23
N SER A 140 -5.29 -3.55 4.39
CA SER A 140 -5.38 -4.92 3.87
C SER A 140 -6.57 -5.69 4.45
N HIS A 141 -6.93 -5.53 5.73
CA HIS A 141 -8.02 -6.30 6.36
C HIS A 141 -9.38 -5.59 6.39
N CYS A 142 -9.45 -4.28 6.11
CA CYS A 142 -10.72 -3.59 6.04
C CYS A 142 -11.59 -4.14 4.88
N PRO A 143 -12.86 -4.57 5.13
CA PRO A 143 -13.70 -5.17 4.10
C PRO A 143 -14.08 -4.19 2.97
N PHE A 144 -14.23 -2.89 3.25
CA PHE A 144 -14.48 -1.88 2.22
C PHE A 144 -13.24 -1.64 1.35
N SER A 145 -12.07 -1.54 1.98
CA SER A 145 -10.79 -1.41 1.29
C SER A 145 -10.56 -2.59 0.34
N ARG A 146 -10.74 -3.81 0.83
CA ARG A 146 -10.64 -5.03 0.04
C ARG A 146 -11.58 -5.02 -1.16
N ARG A 147 -12.88 -4.76 -0.94
CA ARG A 147 -13.91 -4.66 -1.98
C ARG A 147 -13.52 -3.65 -3.06
N PHE A 148 -13.02 -2.49 -2.66
CA PHE A 148 -12.52 -1.49 -3.61
C PHE A 148 -11.35 -2.03 -4.44
N MET A 149 -10.34 -2.65 -3.81
CA MET A 149 -9.15 -3.12 -4.53
C MET A 149 -9.48 -4.13 -5.63
N TYR A 150 -10.28 -5.16 -5.34
CA TYR A 150 -10.61 -6.18 -6.34
C TYR A 150 -11.81 -5.82 -7.22
N GLY A 151 -12.79 -5.09 -6.69
CA GLY A 151 -14.06 -4.83 -7.37
C GLY A 151 -14.13 -3.50 -8.13
N GLN A 152 -13.32 -2.51 -7.75
CA GLN A 152 -13.36 -1.16 -8.34
C GLN A 152 -12.02 -0.79 -8.99
N LEU A 153 -10.92 -0.86 -8.24
CA LEU A 153 -9.61 -0.42 -8.71
C LEU A 153 -9.07 -1.30 -9.83
N LEU A 154 -8.95 -2.63 -9.62
CA LEU A 154 -8.43 -3.55 -10.62
C LEU A 154 -9.14 -3.44 -11.98
N PRO A 155 -10.47 -3.62 -12.09
CA PRO A 155 -11.14 -3.59 -13.39
C PRO A 155 -11.07 -2.22 -14.07
N THR A 156 -11.04 -1.13 -13.28
CA THR A 156 -10.86 0.22 -13.82
C THR A 156 -9.44 0.42 -14.33
N TYR A 157 -8.44 0.03 -13.56
CA TYR A 157 -7.03 0.17 -13.94
C TYR A 157 -6.68 -0.67 -15.18
N GLU A 158 -7.23 -1.88 -15.32
CA GLU A 158 -7.08 -2.70 -16.53
C GLU A 158 -7.48 -1.94 -17.80
N LYS A 159 -8.57 -1.17 -17.74
CA LYS A 159 -9.09 -0.38 -18.85
C LYS A 159 -8.40 0.98 -19.00
N MET A 160 -8.09 1.64 -17.88
CA MET A 160 -7.74 3.06 -17.83
C MET A 160 -6.26 3.35 -17.52
N ARG A 161 -5.38 2.34 -17.37
CA ARG A 161 -3.96 2.55 -17.00
C ARG A 161 -3.19 3.57 -17.85
N SER A 162 -3.53 3.71 -19.13
CA SER A 162 -2.89 4.69 -20.01
C SER A 162 -3.28 6.14 -19.69
N PHE A 163 -4.39 6.33 -19.00
CA PHE A 163 -4.98 7.63 -18.64
C PHE A 163 -4.93 7.92 -17.14
N MET A 164 -4.36 7.02 -16.34
CA MET A 164 -4.28 7.12 -14.88
C MET A 164 -2.82 7.14 -14.43
N ASN A 165 -2.47 8.06 -13.55
CA ASN A 165 -1.26 7.97 -12.74
C ASN A 165 -1.65 7.52 -11.33
N LEU A 166 -1.33 6.28 -10.98
CA LEU A 166 -1.84 5.63 -9.76
C LEU A 166 -0.77 5.57 -8.67
N THR A 167 -1.11 6.04 -7.47
CA THR A 167 -0.35 5.85 -6.23
C THR A 167 -1.16 4.98 -5.27
N ILE A 168 -0.55 3.91 -4.74
CA ILE A 168 -1.20 2.95 -3.84
C ILE A 168 -0.45 2.91 -2.51
N LEU A 169 -1.17 3.15 -1.42
CA LEU A 169 -0.62 3.28 -0.07
C LEU A 169 -1.34 2.31 0.90
N PRO A 170 -0.85 1.07 1.06
CA PRO A 170 -1.33 0.11 2.05
C PRO A 170 -0.87 0.54 3.46
N PHE A 171 -1.71 1.31 4.16
CA PHE A 171 -1.42 1.82 5.50
C PHE A 171 -2.70 2.17 6.24
N GLY A 172 -3.58 2.95 5.60
CA GLY A 172 -4.89 3.27 6.12
C GLY A 172 -4.85 4.06 7.42
N LYS A 173 -5.52 3.53 8.44
CA LYS A 173 -5.66 4.15 9.77
C LYS A 173 -4.59 3.66 10.75
N ALA A 174 -3.58 2.94 10.27
CA ALA A 174 -2.46 2.52 11.09
C ALA A 174 -1.77 3.73 11.75
N ARG A 175 -1.20 3.49 12.93
CA ARG A 175 -0.44 4.48 13.70
C ARG A 175 0.98 3.99 13.91
N VAL A 176 1.89 4.94 14.07
CA VAL A 176 3.28 4.68 14.43
C VAL A 176 3.54 5.37 15.76
N ASP A 177 3.84 4.59 16.81
CA ASP A 177 3.96 5.15 18.17
C ASP A 177 5.20 6.03 18.33
N ASN A 178 6.31 5.67 17.66
CA ASN A 178 7.53 6.47 17.63
C ASN A 178 8.20 6.37 16.24
N VAL A 179 7.99 7.39 15.41
CA VAL A 179 8.53 7.47 14.05
C VAL A 179 10.06 7.54 14.00
N SER A 180 10.69 8.02 15.08
CA SER A 180 12.15 8.18 15.17
C SER A 180 12.85 6.98 15.81
N ALA A 181 12.09 5.96 16.23
CA ALA A 181 12.68 4.75 16.80
C ALA A 181 13.48 3.98 15.73
N PRO A 182 14.58 3.28 16.11
CA PRO A 182 15.31 2.42 15.18
C PRO A 182 14.43 1.33 14.56
N VAL A 183 13.44 0.85 15.32
CA VAL A 183 12.40 -0.09 14.87
C VAL A 183 11.05 0.48 15.29
N PRO A 184 10.36 1.25 14.42
CA PRO A 184 9.05 1.80 14.71
C PRO A 184 8.02 0.69 14.94
N HIS A 185 7.19 0.86 15.97
CA HIS A 185 6.06 -0.01 16.25
C HIS A 185 4.82 0.50 15.50
N PHE A 186 4.13 -0.41 14.81
CA PHE A 186 2.89 -0.12 14.06
C PHE A 186 1.69 -0.71 14.78
N THR A 187 0.67 0.11 14.97
CA THR A 187 -0.63 -0.32 15.49
C THR A 187 -1.67 -0.19 14.38
N CYS A 188 -2.33 -1.29 14.02
CA CYS A 188 -3.34 -1.34 12.97
C CYS A 188 -4.72 -1.67 13.56
N GLN A 189 -5.81 -1.23 12.91
CA GLN A 189 -7.16 -1.33 13.47
C GLN A 189 -7.62 -2.79 13.60
N HIS A 190 -7.24 -3.62 12.63
CA HIS A 190 -7.57 -5.05 12.62
C HIS A 190 -6.42 -5.92 13.15
N GLY A 191 -5.55 -5.34 14.00
CA GLY A 191 -4.47 -6.05 14.70
C GLY A 191 -3.23 -6.33 13.86
N THR A 192 -2.34 -7.18 14.38
CA THR A 192 -1.01 -7.43 13.80
C THR A 192 -1.06 -8.08 12.42
N ASN A 193 -2.10 -8.86 12.14
CA ASN A 193 -2.30 -9.48 10.81
C ASN A 193 -2.56 -8.44 9.72
N GLU A 194 -3.20 -7.33 10.06
CA GLU A 194 -3.34 -6.19 9.13
C GLU A 194 -2.02 -5.49 8.92
N CYS A 195 -1.25 -5.22 9.98
CA CYS A 195 0.07 -4.62 9.81
C CYS A 195 0.98 -5.47 8.93
N MET A 196 0.94 -6.80 9.09
CA MET A 196 1.69 -7.73 8.24
C MET A 196 1.17 -7.72 6.79
N GLY A 197 -0.15 -7.69 6.60
CA GLY A 197 -0.78 -7.56 5.28
C GLY A 197 -0.34 -6.29 4.56
N ASN A 198 -0.46 -5.13 5.23
CA ASN A 198 -0.02 -3.83 4.73
C ASN A 198 1.48 -3.86 4.38
N MET A 199 2.32 -4.48 5.21
CA MET A 199 3.75 -4.59 4.92
C MET A 199 4.06 -5.44 3.69
N ILE A 200 3.37 -6.58 3.52
CA ILE A 200 3.53 -7.44 2.34
C ILE A 200 3.08 -6.67 1.08
N GLU A 201 1.90 -6.03 1.12
CA GLU A 201 1.34 -5.25 0.01
C GLU A 201 2.24 -4.07 -0.37
N THR A 202 2.78 -3.35 0.62
CA THR A 202 3.77 -2.29 0.38
C THR A 202 5.03 -2.86 -0.28
N CYS A 203 5.51 -4.02 0.16
CA CYS A 203 6.64 -4.68 -0.50
C CYS A 203 6.32 -5.17 -1.92
N VAL A 204 5.08 -5.57 -2.21
CA VAL A 204 4.65 -5.85 -3.59
C VAL A 204 4.77 -4.59 -4.45
N VAL A 205 4.27 -3.44 -3.98
CA VAL A 205 4.39 -2.15 -4.70
C VAL A 205 5.85 -1.77 -4.98
N HIS A 206 6.77 -2.04 -4.05
CA HIS A 206 8.20 -1.73 -4.25
C HIS A 206 8.97 -2.74 -5.11
N VAL A 207 8.57 -4.02 -5.11
CA VAL A 207 9.31 -5.10 -5.80
C VAL A 207 8.82 -5.31 -7.22
N VAL A 208 7.51 -5.16 -7.46
CA VAL A 208 6.87 -5.46 -8.74
C VAL A 208 6.91 -4.22 -9.64
N LYS A 209 7.75 -4.25 -10.67
CA LYS A 209 7.99 -3.10 -11.55
C LYS A 209 6.80 -2.73 -12.45
N GLU A 210 6.03 -3.73 -12.87
CA GLU A 210 4.89 -3.52 -13.76
C GLU A 210 3.65 -3.28 -12.92
N GLN A 211 3.06 -2.08 -13.04
CA GLN A 211 2.05 -1.60 -12.12
C GLN A 211 0.73 -2.38 -12.23
N LEU A 212 0.34 -2.87 -13.41
CA LEU A 212 -0.86 -3.71 -13.54
C LEU A 212 -0.69 -5.05 -12.80
N THR A 213 0.49 -5.65 -12.87
CA THR A 213 0.83 -6.88 -12.16
C THR A 213 0.82 -6.63 -10.65
N ALA A 214 1.35 -5.51 -10.18
CA ALA A 214 1.24 -5.13 -8.77
C ALA A 214 -0.23 -5.02 -8.35
N VAL A 215 -1.06 -4.27 -9.08
CA VAL A 215 -2.51 -4.13 -8.81
C VAL A 215 -3.21 -5.49 -8.80
N LYS A 216 -2.90 -6.39 -9.73
CA LYS A 216 -3.46 -7.76 -9.77
C LYS A 216 -3.09 -8.57 -8.54
N ILE A 217 -1.85 -8.50 -8.08
CA ILE A 217 -1.41 -9.18 -6.86
C ILE A 217 -2.14 -8.61 -5.64
N LEU A 218 -2.20 -7.29 -5.50
CA LEU A 218 -2.89 -6.62 -4.38
C LEU A 218 -4.39 -6.97 -4.36
N ALA A 219 -5.04 -6.96 -5.51
CA ALA A 219 -6.44 -7.35 -5.66
C ALA A 219 -6.65 -8.85 -5.34
N CYS A 220 -5.74 -9.73 -5.75
CA CYS A 220 -5.76 -11.14 -5.37
C CYS A 220 -5.66 -11.33 -3.86
N MET A 221 -4.74 -10.61 -3.20
CA MET A 221 -4.62 -10.64 -1.74
C MET A 221 -5.89 -10.12 -1.05
N SER A 222 -6.47 -9.05 -1.58
CA SER A 222 -7.70 -8.42 -1.08
C SER A 222 -8.95 -9.30 -1.20
N GLN A 223 -8.97 -10.30 -2.08
CA GLN A 223 -10.06 -11.29 -2.16
C GLN A 223 -10.06 -12.25 -0.95
N SER A 224 -8.91 -12.45 -0.31
CA SER A 224 -8.81 -13.29 0.88
C SER A 224 -9.34 -12.58 2.13
N TYR A 225 -9.97 -13.32 3.05
CA TYR A 225 -10.24 -12.84 4.41
C TYR A 225 -8.98 -12.71 5.26
N GLN A 226 -7.88 -13.35 4.84
CA GLN A 226 -6.57 -13.27 5.47
C GLN A 226 -5.50 -12.85 4.44
N PRO A 227 -5.46 -11.57 4.03
CA PRO A 227 -4.53 -11.07 3.01
C PRO A 227 -3.06 -11.39 3.31
N HIS A 228 -2.66 -11.27 4.59
CA HIS A 228 -1.32 -11.57 5.07
C HIS A 228 -0.84 -13.02 4.79
N LEU A 229 -1.76 -13.99 4.66
CA LEU A 229 -1.43 -15.37 4.28
C LEU A 229 -1.56 -15.62 2.76
N ALA A 230 -2.29 -14.76 2.05
CA ALA A 230 -2.51 -14.90 0.60
C ALA A 230 -1.31 -14.42 -0.25
N GLY A 231 -0.40 -13.64 0.33
CA GLY A 231 0.70 -12.99 -0.37
C GLY A 231 1.52 -13.94 -1.25
N GLN A 232 1.98 -15.09 -0.70
CA GLN A 232 2.78 -16.04 -1.46
C GLN A 232 2.05 -16.55 -2.71
N LYS A 233 0.84 -17.08 -2.52
CA LYS A 233 0.02 -17.61 -3.62
C LYS A 233 -0.23 -16.55 -4.70
N CYS A 234 -0.60 -15.33 -4.32
CA CYS A 234 -0.93 -14.27 -5.26
C CYS A 234 0.29 -13.78 -6.06
N VAL A 235 1.44 -13.64 -5.39
CA VAL A 235 2.70 -13.24 -6.03
C VAL A 235 3.16 -14.31 -7.02
N GLU A 236 3.17 -15.58 -6.61
CA GLU A 236 3.62 -16.70 -7.45
C GLU A 236 2.70 -16.93 -8.66
N SER A 237 1.38 -16.76 -8.48
CA SER A 237 0.40 -16.87 -9.58
C SER A 237 0.61 -15.81 -10.68
N SER A 238 1.34 -14.74 -10.37
CA SER A 238 1.68 -13.68 -11.34
C SER A 238 3.06 -13.89 -11.99
N GLY A 239 3.69 -15.05 -11.78
CA GLY A 239 5.02 -15.37 -12.31
C GLY A 239 6.18 -14.73 -11.56
N ILE A 240 5.93 -14.13 -10.39
CA ILE A 240 6.95 -13.48 -9.57
C ILE A 240 7.40 -14.42 -8.46
N LYS A 241 8.71 -14.48 -8.20
CA LYS A 241 9.25 -15.29 -7.10
C LYS A 241 8.89 -14.66 -5.76
N TRP A 242 8.16 -15.38 -4.92
CA TRP A 242 7.80 -14.94 -3.56
C TRP A 242 9.02 -14.49 -2.73
N SER A 243 10.16 -15.16 -2.90
CA SER A 243 11.42 -14.83 -2.21
C SER A 243 11.87 -13.37 -2.40
N LEU A 244 11.51 -12.70 -3.49
CA LEU A 244 11.81 -11.29 -3.70
C LEU A 244 10.98 -10.39 -2.76
N VAL A 245 9.68 -10.67 -2.65
CA VAL A 245 8.76 -9.95 -1.74
C VAL A 245 9.09 -10.29 -0.29
N GLN A 246 9.31 -11.56 0.03
CA GLN A 246 9.70 -11.99 1.37
C GLN A 246 11.00 -11.32 1.83
N LYS A 247 12.02 -11.26 0.97
CA LYS A 247 13.27 -10.53 1.27
C LYS A 247 13.02 -9.04 1.50
N CYS A 248 12.10 -8.41 0.75
CA CYS A 248 11.70 -7.04 1.01
C CYS A 248 11.07 -6.90 2.40
N VAL A 249 10.10 -7.74 2.75
CA VAL A 249 9.42 -7.71 4.06
C VAL A 249 10.44 -7.80 5.19
N THR A 250 11.35 -8.77 5.13
CA THR A 250 12.36 -8.97 6.18
C THR A 250 13.41 -7.86 6.26
N LYS A 251 13.86 -7.30 5.13
CA LYS A 251 15.02 -6.38 5.11
C LYS A 251 14.63 -4.90 5.06
N LYS A 252 13.44 -4.59 4.55
CA LYS A 252 13.01 -3.23 4.22
C LYS A 252 11.56 -2.94 4.62
N GLY A 253 10.77 -3.95 5.00
CA GLY A 253 9.33 -3.84 5.22
C GLY A 253 8.95 -2.74 6.21
N THR A 254 9.56 -2.73 7.39
CA THR A 254 9.37 -1.67 8.41
C THR A 254 9.64 -0.27 7.87
N ARG A 255 10.76 -0.07 7.17
CA ARG A 255 11.10 1.25 6.60
C ARG A 255 10.10 1.66 5.53
N TYR A 256 9.76 0.77 4.60
CA TYR A 256 8.81 1.09 3.54
C TYR A 256 7.40 1.35 4.09
N LEU A 257 6.94 0.57 5.07
CA LEU A 257 5.64 0.82 5.69
C LEU A 257 5.61 2.17 6.44
N LEU A 258 6.72 2.57 7.10
CA LEU A 258 6.84 3.90 7.67
C LEU A 258 6.78 4.99 6.59
N GLU A 259 7.52 4.82 5.49
CA GLU A 259 7.50 5.76 4.35
C GLU A 259 6.08 5.90 3.76
N THR A 260 5.35 4.79 3.61
CA THR A 260 3.94 4.79 3.20
C THR A 260 3.08 5.57 4.20
N GLY A 261 3.23 5.36 5.50
CA GLY A 261 2.49 6.11 6.52
C GLY A 261 2.78 7.61 6.50
N LEU A 262 4.04 8.00 6.32
CA LEU A 262 4.43 9.40 6.15
C LEU A 262 3.82 10.02 4.90
N GLN A 263 3.69 9.27 3.80
CA GLN A 263 2.98 9.72 2.59
C GLN A 263 1.48 9.86 2.84
N THR A 264 0.86 8.89 3.53
CA THR A 264 -0.55 8.98 3.93
C THR A 264 -0.82 10.24 4.75
N TRP A 265 0.01 10.56 5.74
CA TRP A 265 -0.19 11.75 6.58
C TRP A 265 0.06 13.09 5.88
N LYS A 266 0.79 13.10 4.75
CA LYS A 266 0.88 14.29 3.88
C LYS A 266 -0.41 14.56 3.12
N ILE A 267 -1.17 13.51 2.80
CA ILE A 267 -2.47 13.61 2.13
C ILE A 267 -3.51 14.03 3.17
N GLN A 268 -3.59 13.28 4.27
CA GLN A 268 -4.54 13.53 5.34
C GLN A 268 -3.93 13.10 6.68
N SER A 269 -3.71 14.08 7.57
CA SER A 269 -3.08 13.84 8.88
C SER A 269 -3.89 12.88 9.76
N TYR A 270 -5.22 12.87 9.61
CA TYR A 270 -6.13 11.94 10.28
C TYR A 270 -7.04 11.23 9.28
N VAL A 271 -6.73 9.97 8.97
CA VAL A 271 -7.56 9.11 8.13
C VAL A 271 -8.71 8.55 8.97
N ALA A 272 -9.93 9.05 8.76
CA ALA A 272 -11.11 8.60 9.51
C ALA A 272 -11.74 7.33 8.93
N ARG A 273 -11.67 7.19 7.61
CA ARG A 273 -12.31 6.13 6.81
C ARG A 273 -11.36 5.64 5.74
N VAL A 274 -11.53 4.38 5.36
CA VAL A 274 -10.79 3.72 4.28
C VAL A 274 -11.76 2.86 3.46
N PRO A 275 -11.55 2.72 2.13
CA PRO A 275 -10.47 3.31 1.35
C PRO A 275 -10.64 4.84 1.23
N LEU A 276 -9.55 5.58 1.38
CA LEU A 276 -9.49 7.00 1.06
C LEU A 276 -8.95 7.13 -0.37
N VAL A 277 -9.80 7.62 -1.27
CA VAL A 277 -9.49 7.81 -2.68
C VAL A 277 -9.39 9.30 -2.96
N VAL A 278 -8.30 9.70 -3.60
CA VAL A 278 -8.03 11.07 -4.03
C VAL A 278 -7.90 11.07 -5.55
N VAL A 279 -8.63 11.94 -6.24
CA VAL A 279 -8.62 12.06 -7.70
C VAL A 279 -8.38 13.52 -8.08
N ASP A 280 -7.27 13.79 -8.77
CA ASP A 280 -6.78 15.15 -9.10
C ASP A 280 -6.73 16.10 -7.88
N GLY A 281 -6.46 15.55 -6.70
CA GLY A 281 -6.41 16.29 -5.43
C GLY A 281 -7.78 16.45 -4.74
N GLU A 282 -8.86 15.98 -5.35
CA GLU A 282 -10.20 15.99 -4.77
C GLU A 282 -10.45 14.70 -3.96
N MET A 283 -10.98 14.85 -2.75
CA MET A 283 -11.29 13.77 -1.80
C MET A 283 -12.54 14.06 -0.99
N ASP A 284 -13.53 14.70 -1.61
CA ASP A 284 -14.79 15.05 -0.96
C ASP A 284 -15.73 13.82 -0.82
N ASN A 285 -16.89 14.05 -0.20
CA ASN A 285 -17.89 12.99 0.01
C ASN A 285 -18.37 12.36 -1.32
N TYR A 286 -18.33 13.10 -2.43
CA TYR A 286 -18.75 12.58 -3.73
C TYR A 286 -17.71 11.56 -4.23
N VAL A 287 -16.44 11.93 -4.25
CA VAL A 287 -15.34 11.03 -4.63
C VAL A 287 -15.30 9.82 -3.71
N GLU A 288 -15.36 10.00 -2.39
CA GLU A 288 -15.28 8.89 -1.41
C GLU A 288 -16.41 7.87 -1.60
N TYR A 289 -17.64 8.33 -1.84
CA TYR A 289 -18.81 7.48 -2.03
C TYR A 289 -18.81 6.78 -3.38
N TYR A 290 -18.63 7.54 -4.48
CA TYR A 290 -18.76 6.98 -5.83
C TYR A 290 -17.53 6.18 -6.25
N ALA A 291 -16.32 6.46 -5.74
CA ALA A 291 -15.16 5.61 -6.01
C ALA A 291 -15.37 4.16 -5.52
N GLN A 292 -16.17 3.96 -4.47
CA GLN A 292 -16.47 2.61 -3.97
C GLN A 292 -17.59 1.90 -4.73
N LYS A 293 -18.39 2.64 -5.52
CA LYS A 293 -19.55 2.09 -6.27
C LYS A 293 -19.29 1.98 -7.76
N ASP A 294 -18.68 3.01 -8.34
CA ASP A 294 -18.37 3.13 -9.75
C ASP A 294 -17.11 4.00 -9.94
N PHE A 295 -15.95 3.41 -9.66
CA PHE A 295 -14.67 4.10 -9.81
C PHE A 295 -14.37 4.49 -11.27
N MET A 296 -14.87 3.70 -12.23
CA MET A 296 -14.74 4.03 -13.65
C MET A 296 -15.44 5.35 -13.97
N LYS A 297 -16.65 5.58 -13.46
CA LYS A 297 -17.35 6.85 -13.63
C LYS A 297 -16.53 8.04 -13.12
N ILE A 298 -15.96 7.93 -11.91
CA ILE A 298 -15.09 8.98 -11.36
C ILE A 298 -13.90 9.25 -12.29
N MET A 299 -13.23 8.19 -12.77
CA MET A 299 -12.14 8.35 -13.72
C MET A 299 -12.57 9.07 -15.00
N CYS A 300 -13.74 8.74 -15.55
CA CYS A 300 -14.26 9.36 -16.75
C CYS A 300 -14.64 10.83 -16.56
N GLU A 301 -15.17 11.21 -15.40
CA GLU A 301 -15.51 12.60 -15.07
C GLU A 301 -14.27 13.51 -14.97
N HIS A 302 -13.12 12.94 -14.59
CA HIS A 302 -11.86 13.68 -14.45
C HIS A 302 -11.00 13.70 -15.74
N LEU A 303 -11.42 13.02 -16.81
CA LEU A 303 -10.67 13.06 -18.06
C LEU A 303 -10.83 14.40 -18.78
N PRO A 304 -9.73 14.98 -19.29
CA PRO A 304 -9.78 16.07 -20.25
C PRO A 304 -10.58 15.67 -21.49
N SER A 305 -11.35 16.60 -22.09
CA SER A 305 -12.23 16.30 -23.24
C SER A 305 -11.50 15.65 -24.43
N ASN A 306 -10.24 16.03 -24.68
CA ASN A 306 -9.42 15.45 -25.75
C ASN A 306 -9.09 13.97 -25.46
N GLU A 307 -8.82 13.63 -24.21
CA GLU A 307 -8.53 12.26 -23.77
C GLU A 307 -9.80 11.40 -23.70
N TYR A 308 -10.92 12.00 -23.29
CA TYR A 308 -12.19 11.31 -23.14
C TYR A 308 -12.58 10.57 -24.42
N SER A 309 -12.48 11.23 -25.58
CA SER A 309 -12.88 10.71 -26.88
C SER A 309 -12.11 9.46 -27.36
N ILE A 310 -10.88 9.29 -26.89
CA ILE A 310 -10.00 8.16 -27.24
C ILE A 310 -9.90 7.13 -26.10
N SER A 311 -10.57 7.38 -24.98
CA SER A 311 -10.57 6.51 -23.82
C SER A 311 -11.75 5.53 -23.83
N PRO A 312 -11.70 4.46 -23.01
CA PRO A 312 -12.85 3.60 -22.76
C PRO A 312 -14.12 4.31 -22.27
N CYS A 313 -14.02 5.54 -21.77
CA CYS A 313 -15.17 6.32 -21.30
C CYS A 313 -16.14 6.70 -22.43
N ALA A 314 -15.63 6.94 -23.64
CA ALA A 314 -16.48 7.25 -24.80
C ALA A 314 -17.44 6.09 -25.17
N ALA A 315 -17.05 4.85 -24.85
CA ALA A 315 -17.90 3.67 -25.03
C ALA A 315 -18.85 3.42 -23.84
N ALA A 316 -18.53 3.98 -22.65
CA ALA A 316 -19.33 3.83 -21.43
C ALA A 316 -20.45 4.87 -21.29
N GLY A 317 -20.40 5.97 -22.06
CA GLY A 317 -21.45 7.01 -22.10
C GLY A 317 -22.65 6.69 -23.01
N LYS A 318 -22.85 5.42 -23.39
CA LYS A 318 -24.02 4.92 -24.14
C LYS A 318 -24.75 3.85 -23.36
#